data_AF-A0A0F9V6Q6-F1
#
_entry.id   AF-A0A0F9V6Q6-F1
#
_cell.length_a   1.000
_cell.length_b   1.000
_cell.length_c   1.000
_cell.angle_alpha   90.00
_cell.angle_beta   90.00
_cell.angle_gamma   90.00
#
_symmetry.space_group_name_H-M   'P 1'
#
loop_
_entity.id
_entity.type
_entity.pdbx_description
1 polymer ?
#
loop_
_entity_poly.entity_id
_entity_poly.type
_entity_poly.pdbx_seq_one_letter_code
_entity_poly.pdbx_strand_id
1 'polypeptide(L)'
;MSIEFGVCKIYAKNDIVFITSEKKEALKQFTEVNDIKLIPHSWNWDWLLEPYLDTEFTKENEDRCLAQLIKNGFAKEEVDAIRKEVEKQMYAYNFDTMLWDWCSLSLSDVLSAMRAKYTKEDFRGFYKRALEIEKRTKK
;
A
#
# COMPACT_ATOMS: atom_id res chain seq x y z
N MET A 1 4.78 -12.81 7.41
CA MET A 1 3.31 -12.73 7.59
C MET A 1 2.87 -11.27 7.64
N SER A 2 1.61 -10.90 7.33
CA SER A 2 1.18 -9.49 7.32
C SER A 2 1.40 -8.75 8.65
N ILE A 3 1.40 -9.47 9.77
CA ILE A 3 1.68 -8.89 11.09
C ILE A 3 3.16 -8.51 11.28
N GLU A 4 4.07 -9.03 10.46
CA GLU A 4 5.51 -8.84 10.61
C GLU A 4 6.05 -7.62 9.86
N PHE A 5 5.33 -7.14 8.84
CA PHE A 5 5.77 -6.10 7.92
C PHE A 5 4.74 -4.98 7.80
N GLY A 6 5.20 -3.73 7.78
CA GLY A 6 4.35 -2.55 7.60
C GLY A 6 3.31 -2.35 8.70
N VAL A 7 2.28 -1.55 8.37
CA VAL A 7 1.15 -1.28 9.25
C VAL A 7 0.22 -2.49 9.34
N CYS A 8 -0.15 -2.88 10.56
CA CYS A 8 -1.07 -3.99 10.80
C CYS A 8 -2.45 -3.67 10.22
N LYS A 9 -3.03 -4.63 9.50
CA LYS A 9 -4.30 -4.49 8.77
C LYS A 9 -5.25 -5.63 9.11
N ILE A 10 -6.51 -5.30 9.39
CA ILE A 10 -7.61 -6.27 9.53
C ILE A 10 -8.53 -6.15 8.32
N TYR A 11 -8.71 -7.25 7.59
CA TYR A 11 -9.57 -7.28 6.41
C TYR A 11 -10.99 -7.57 6.86
N ALA A 12 -11.82 -6.52 6.82
CA ALA A 12 -13.27 -6.65 6.99
C ALA A 12 -13.93 -6.88 5.63
N LYS A 13 -15.19 -7.33 5.64
CA LYS A 13 -15.95 -7.71 4.43
C LYS A 13 -15.83 -6.68 3.30
N ASN A 14 -15.98 -5.40 3.62
CA ASN A 14 -15.94 -4.31 2.62
C ASN A 14 -14.82 -3.31 2.88
N ASP A 15 -13.92 -3.58 3.83
CA ASP A 15 -13.02 -2.55 4.35
C ASP A 15 -11.68 -3.12 4.81
N ILE A 16 -10.73 -2.24 5.12
CA ILE A 16 -9.47 -2.57 5.79
C ILE A 16 -9.28 -1.61 6.96
N VAL A 17 -9.16 -2.17 8.16
CA VAL A 17 -8.90 -1.41 9.39
C VAL A 17 -7.42 -1.44 9.70
N PHE A 18 -6.81 -0.27 9.82
CA PHE A 18 -5.43 -0.14 10.28
C PHE A 18 -5.36 -0.19 11.79
N ILE A 19 -4.38 -0.92 12.31
CA ILE A 19 -4.13 -1.08 13.73
C ILE A 19 -2.77 -0.46 14.04
N THR A 20 -2.74 0.36 15.10
CA THR A 20 -1.49 1.02 15.53
C THR A 20 -0.46 -0.02 15.96
N SER A 21 0.81 0.29 15.76
CA SER A 21 1.91 -0.62 16.07
C SER A 21 1.95 -1.03 17.55
N GLU A 22 1.47 -0.20 18.47
CA GLU A 22 1.43 -0.52 19.91
C GLU A 22 0.50 -1.69 20.23
N LYS A 23 -0.46 -1.99 19.35
CA LYS A 23 -1.43 -3.08 19.53
C LYS A 23 -1.02 -4.36 18.79
N LYS A 24 0.14 -4.39 18.14
CA LYS A 24 0.60 -5.53 17.33
C LYS A 24 0.67 -6.84 18.13
N GLU A 25 1.31 -6.85 19.29
CA GLU A 25 1.42 -8.06 20.11
C GLU A 25 0.07 -8.52 20.66
N ALA A 26 -0.79 -7.58 21.07
CA ALA A 26 -2.14 -7.89 21.50
C ALA A 26 -3.00 -8.47 20.35
N LEU A 27 -2.84 -7.94 19.14
CA LEU A 27 -3.51 -8.46 17.94
C LEU A 27 -3.02 -9.86 17.61
N LYS A 28 -1.72 -10.14 17.72
CA LYS A 28 -1.15 -11.47 17.50
C LYS A 28 -1.76 -12.49 18.45
N GLN A 29 -1.76 -12.20 19.75
CA GLN A 29 -2.38 -13.04 20.76
C GLN A 29 -3.88 -13.23 20.51
N PHE A 30 -4.59 -12.17 20.13
CA PHE A 30 -6.01 -12.25 19.79
C PHE A 30 -6.26 -13.18 18.60
N THR A 31 -5.40 -13.15 17.58
CA THR A 31 -5.52 -14.05 16.42
C THR A 31 -5.28 -15.50 16.78
N GLU A 32 -4.32 -15.79 17.67
CA GLU A 32 -4.03 -17.15 18.16
C GLU A 32 -5.18 -17.70 19.01
N VAL A 33 -5.72 -16.89 19.93
CA VAL A 33 -6.82 -17.30 20.83
C VAL A 33 -8.13 -17.55 20.09
N ASN A 34 -8.40 -16.80 19.02
CA ASN A 34 -9.67 -16.84 18.29
C ASN A 34 -9.58 -17.58 16.94
N ASP A 35 -8.47 -18.26 16.65
CA ASP A 35 -8.20 -18.95 15.38
C ASP A 35 -8.47 -18.07 14.14
N ILE A 36 -8.04 -16.80 14.23
CA ILE A 36 -8.22 -15.84 13.14
C ILE A 36 -7.11 -16.06 12.12
N LYS A 37 -7.52 -16.39 10.89
CA LYS A 37 -6.60 -16.60 9.78
C LYS A 37 -5.75 -15.35 9.52
N LEU A 38 -4.44 -15.53 9.64
CA LEU A 38 -3.47 -14.56 9.18
C LEU A 38 -3.30 -14.68 7.66
N ILE A 39 -3.34 -13.54 6.97
CA ILE A 39 -3.09 -13.46 5.53
C ILE A 39 -1.69 -12.90 5.25
N PRO A 40 -1.08 -13.21 4.10
CA PRO A 40 0.17 -12.57 3.68
C PRO A 40 0.00 -11.05 3.51
N HIS A 41 1.10 -10.30 3.65
CA HIS A 41 1.11 -8.87 3.30
C HIS A 41 0.84 -8.73 1.79
N SER A 42 0.00 -7.76 1.42
CA SER A 42 -0.16 -7.38 0.04
C SER A 42 0.93 -6.37 -0.32
N TRP A 43 1.74 -6.73 -1.31
CA TRP A 43 2.84 -5.89 -1.80
C TRP A 43 2.42 -4.97 -2.95
N ASN A 44 1.12 -4.91 -3.27
CA ASN A 44 0.66 -4.18 -4.45
C ASN A 44 1.00 -2.70 -4.39
N TRP A 45 0.72 -2.05 -3.26
CA TRP A 45 1.07 -0.65 -3.06
C TRP A 45 2.57 -0.46 -2.92
N ASP A 46 3.27 -1.33 -2.21
CA ASP A 46 4.73 -1.33 -2.10
C ASP A 46 5.39 -1.29 -3.51
N TRP A 47 5.00 -2.19 -4.42
CA TRP A 47 5.53 -2.20 -5.79
C TRP A 47 5.06 -1.02 -6.65
N LEU A 48 3.85 -0.52 -6.45
CA LEU A 48 3.35 0.65 -7.17
C LEU A 48 4.13 1.91 -6.80
N LEU A 49 4.53 2.03 -5.53
CA LEU A 49 5.10 3.23 -4.94
C LEU A 49 6.64 3.22 -4.86
N GLU A 50 7.29 2.11 -5.22
CA GLU A 50 8.76 2.00 -5.34
C GLU A 50 9.44 3.22 -6.00
N PRO A 51 8.92 3.81 -7.12
CA PRO A 51 9.57 4.97 -7.76
C PRO A 51 9.64 6.23 -6.88
N TYR A 52 8.92 6.27 -5.76
CA TYR A 52 8.81 7.43 -4.87
C TYR A 52 9.59 7.28 -3.56
N LEU A 53 10.30 6.16 -3.39
CA LEU A 53 11.26 5.98 -2.31
C LEU A 53 12.46 6.92 -2.49
N ASP A 54 13.15 7.21 -1.40
CA ASP A 54 14.41 7.95 -1.43
C ASP A 54 15.58 7.03 -1.84
N THR A 55 15.44 6.41 -3.02
CA THR A 55 16.42 5.50 -3.62
C THR A 55 16.46 5.66 -5.13
N GLU A 56 17.55 5.20 -5.76
CA GLU A 56 17.64 5.20 -7.21
C GLU A 56 16.66 4.18 -7.82
N PHE A 57 15.72 4.67 -8.62
CA PHE A 57 14.78 3.83 -9.35
C PHE A 57 15.30 3.51 -10.77
N THR A 58 16.08 2.44 -10.87
CA THR A 58 16.68 1.99 -12.14
C THR A 58 15.67 1.28 -13.04
N LYS A 59 16.04 1.09 -14.31
CA LYS A 59 15.23 0.31 -15.27
C LYS A 59 15.01 -1.13 -14.81
N GLU A 60 16.02 -1.73 -14.17
CA GLU A 60 15.93 -3.07 -13.61
C GLU A 60 14.89 -3.13 -12.46
N ASN A 61 14.89 -2.12 -11.58
CA ASN A 61 13.88 -2.00 -10.53
C ASN A 61 12.48 -1.85 -11.12
N GLU A 62 12.33 -1.03 -12.17
CA GLU A 62 11.05 -0.85 -12.88
C GLU A 62 10.52 -2.17 -13.43
N ASP A 63 11.36 -2.91 -14.17
CA ASP A 63 10.97 -4.17 -14.79
C ASP A 63 10.64 -5.23 -13.73
N ARG A 64 11.39 -5.27 -12.61
CA ARG A 64 11.12 -6.14 -11.46
C ARG A 64 9.76 -5.82 -10.82
N CYS A 65 9.48 -4.56 -10.52
CA CYS A 65 8.22 -4.14 -9.91
C CYS A 65 7.04 -4.46 -10.84
N LEU A 66 7.18 -4.15 -12.12
CA LEU A 66 6.15 -4.42 -13.13
C LEU A 66 5.87 -5.93 -13.23
N ALA A 67 6.90 -6.78 -13.21
CA ALA A 67 6.72 -8.22 -13.23
C ALA A 67 5.92 -8.74 -12.02
N GLN A 68 6.13 -8.18 -10.82
CA GLN A 68 5.34 -8.55 -9.64
C GLN A 68 3.88 -8.06 -9.73
N LEU A 69 3.66 -6.86 -10.24
CA LEU A 69 2.32 -6.33 -10.46
C LEU A 69 1.56 -7.12 -11.54
N ILE A 70 2.20 -7.51 -12.64
CA ILE A 70 1.59 -8.38 -13.66
C ILE A 70 1.18 -9.74 -13.08
N LYS A 71 2.00 -10.31 -12.18
CA LYS A 71 1.63 -11.54 -11.46
C LYS A 71 0.37 -11.37 -10.62
N ASN A 72 0.12 -10.17 -10.08
CA ASN A 72 -1.09 -9.85 -9.31
C ASN A 72 -2.26 -9.35 -10.18
N GLY A 73 -2.13 -9.40 -11.51
CA GLY A 73 -3.21 -9.10 -12.45
C GLY A 73 -3.35 -7.63 -12.82
N PHE A 74 -2.27 -6.85 -12.69
CA PHE A 74 -2.22 -5.48 -13.20
C PHE A 74 -1.74 -5.45 -14.66
N ALA A 75 -2.33 -4.58 -15.47
CA ALA A 75 -1.80 -4.23 -16.79
C ALA A 75 -0.76 -3.11 -16.67
N LYS A 76 0.18 -3.02 -17.61
CA LYS A 76 1.21 -1.96 -17.57
C LYS A 76 0.59 -0.56 -17.62
N GLU A 77 -0.40 -0.39 -18.50
CA GLU A 77 -1.10 0.88 -18.71
C GLU A 77 -1.85 1.30 -17.44
N GLU A 78 -2.37 0.33 -16.69
CA GLU A 78 -3.01 0.57 -15.40
C GLU A 78 -1.99 1.01 -14.34
N VAL A 79 -0.83 0.34 -14.27
CA VAL A 79 0.27 0.73 -13.37
C VAL A 79 0.72 2.16 -13.65
N ASP A 80 0.94 2.49 -14.92
CA ASP A 80 1.37 3.83 -15.33
C ASP A 80 0.32 4.90 -14.98
N ALA A 81 -0.97 4.59 -15.15
CA ALA A 81 -2.07 5.48 -14.78
C ALA A 81 -2.15 5.71 -13.27
N ILE A 82 -2.02 4.66 -12.46
CA ILE A 82 -2.04 4.76 -10.99
C ILE A 82 -0.85 5.59 -10.50
N ARG A 83 0.36 5.29 -11.00
CA ARG A 83 1.58 6.03 -10.66
C ARG A 83 1.43 7.52 -10.98
N LYS A 84 0.97 7.84 -12.19
CA LYS A 84 0.71 9.23 -12.59
C LYS A 84 -0.33 9.93 -11.70
N GLU A 85 -1.35 9.22 -11.19
CA GLU A 85 -2.36 9.81 -10.31
C GLU A 85 -1.78 10.28 -8.96
N VAL A 86 -0.86 9.47 -8.40
CA VAL A 86 -0.33 9.62 -7.03
C VAL A 86 1.02 10.33 -6.97
N GLU A 87 1.77 10.36 -8.08
CA GLU A 87 3.15 10.85 -8.19
C GLU A 87 3.44 12.12 -7.38
N LYS A 88 2.74 13.22 -7.71
CA LYS A 88 3.00 14.51 -7.05
C LYS A 88 2.83 14.43 -5.53
N GLN A 89 1.85 13.67 -5.06
CA GLN A 89 1.56 13.57 -3.63
C GLN A 89 2.45 12.58 -2.91
N MET A 90 2.93 11.55 -3.60
CA MET A 90 3.92 10.64 -3.04
C MET A 90 5.28 11.32 -2.88
N TYR A 91 5.69 12.15 -3.86
CA TYR A 91 6.88 12.99 -3.69
C TYR A 91 6.72 13.99 -2.55
N ALA A 92 5.59 14.71 -2.48
CA ALA A 92 5.35 15.62 -1.36
C ALA A 92 5.31 14.90 -0.01
N TYR A 93 4.68 13.72 0.05
CA TYR A 93 4.63 12.90 1.25
C TYR A 93 6.02 12.43 1.68
N ASN A 94 6.82 11.85 0.79
CA ASN A 94 8.10 11.26 1.19
C ASN A 94 9.21 12.31 1.37
N PHE A 95 9.29 13.31 0.49
CA PHE A 95 10.39 14.29 0.45
C PHE A 95 10.04 15.59 1.18
N ASP A 96 8.87 16.19 0.94
CA ASP A 96 8.54 17.49 1.53
C ASP A 96 8.23 17.37 3.04
N THR A 97 7.78 16.20 3.50
CA THR A 97 7.62 15.92 4.94
C THR A 97 8.88 15.41 5.63
N MET A 98 9.98 15.22 4.87
CA MET A 98 11.24 14.65 5.36
C MET A 98 11.09 13.24 5.96
N LEU A 99 10.10 12.47 5.50
CA LEU A 99 9.97 11.06 5.88
C LEU A 99 11.18 10.28 5.39
N TRP A 100 11.59 10.52 4.12
CA TRP A 100 12.74 9.90 3.46
C TRP A 100 12.79 8.39 3.64
N ASP A 101 11.63 7.74 3.48
CA ASP A 101 11.57 6.29 3.51
C ASP A 101 12.30 5.72 2.28
N TRP A 102 13.27 4.85 2.56
CA TRP A 102 14.05 4.12 1.57
C TRP A 102 13.69 2.62 1.56
N CYS A 103 12.82 2.16 2.46
CA CYS A 103 12.47 0.76 2.65
C CYS A 103 11.19 0.38 1.88
N SER A 104 10.06 1.03 2.19
CA SER A 104 8.78 0.75 1.53
C SER A 104 7.73 1.80 1.86
N LEU A 105 6.90 2.13 0.86
CA LEU A 105 5.69 2.92 1.02
C LEU A 105 4.48 2.04 0.72
N SER A 106 3.48 2.03 1.60
CA SER A 106 2.37 1.08 1.57
C SER A 106 1.00 1.75 1.36
N LEU A 107 -0.08 0.99 1.47
CA LEU A 107 -1.45 1.51 1.40
C LEU A 107 -1.69 2.68 2.38
N SER A 108 -1.17 2.61 3.61
CA SER A 108 -1.37 3.70 4.58
C SER A 108 -0.75 5.01 4.11
N ASP A 109 0.39 4.93 3.42
CA ASP A 109 1.16 6.06 2.95
C ASP A 109 0.46 6.76 1.80
N VAL A 110 0.02 6.01 0.79
CA VAL A 110 -0.73 6.60 -0.33
C VAL A 110 -2.09 7.16 0.13
N LEU A 111 -2.77 6.52 1.08
CA LEU A 111 -4.00 7.06 1.64
C LEU A 111 -3.75 8.38 2.37
N SER A 112 -2.65 8.49 3.12
CA SER A 112 -2.26 9.71 3.82
C SER A 112 -1.87 10.82 2.85
N ALA A 113 -1.05 10.51 1.85
CA ALA A 113 -0.63 11.43 0.79
C ALA A 113 -1.82 11.99 0.01
N MET A 114 -2.72 11.11 -0.45
CA MET A 114 -3.85 11.50 -1.29
C MET A 114 -4.97 12.20 -0.50
N ARG A 115 -5.01 12.03 0.83
CA ARG A 115 -5.94 12.76 1.70
C ARG A 115 -5.70 14.26 1.67
N ALA A 116 -4.44 14.70 1.50
CA ALA A 116 -4.09 16.12 1.41
C ALA A 116 -4.52 16.75 0.08
N LYS A 117 -4.63 15.96 -0.99
CA LYS A 117 -5.03 16.41 -2.34
C LYS A 117 -6.55 16.48 -2.51
N TYR A 118 -7.25 15.43 -2.10
CA TYR A 118 -8.64 15.23 -2.49
C TYR A 118 -9.64 15.85 -1.51
N THR A 119 -10.79 16.27 -2.06
CA THR A 119 -11.98 16.58 -1.25
C THR A 119 -12.46 15.33 -0.51
N LYS A 120 -13.40 15.49 0.42
CA LYS A 120 -13.92 14.34 1.17
C LYS A 120 -14.59 13.33 0.24
N GLU A 121 -15.33 13.81 -0.75
CA GLU A 121 -16.07 13.01 -1.72
C GLU A 121 -15.12 12.28 -2.66
N ASP A 122 -14.15 12.98 -3.24
CA ASP A 122 -13.16 12.40 -4.14
C ASP A 122 -12.28 11.37 -3.41
N PHE A 123 -11.90 11.67 -2.17
CA PHE A 123 -11.11 10.77 -1.35
C PHE A 123 -11.87 9.47 -1.05
N ARG A 124 -13.20 9.50 -0.87
CA ARG A 124 -13.98 8.27 -0.69
C ARG A 124 -13.97 7.40 -1.95
N GLY A 125 -13.97 8.02 -3.13
CA GLY A 125 -13.79 7.33 -4.40
C GLY A 125 -12.41 6.69 -4.50
N PHE A 126 -11.36 7.46 -4.20
CA PHE A 126 -9.98 6.98 -4.18
C PHE A 126 -9.77 5.85 -3.17
N TYR A 127 -10.27 6.01 -1.94
CA TYR A 127 -10.17 5.03 -0.87
C TYR A 127 -10.67 3.66 -1.31
N LYS A 128 -11.87 3.60 -1.91
CA LYS A 128 -12.42 2.33 -2.42
C LYS A 128 -11.52 1.68 -3.46
N ARG A 129 -11.05 2.44 -4.46
CA ARG A 129 -10.11 1.94 -5.48
C ARG A 129 -8.81 1.46 -4.85
N ALA A 130 -8.32 2.17 -3.83
CA ALA A 130 -7.08 1.81 -3.17
C ALA A 130 -7.19 0.51 -2.36
N LEU A 131 -8.35 0.26 -1.74
CA LEU A 131 -8.63 -1.03 -1.11
C LEU A 131 -8.80 -2.16 -2.13
N GLU A 132 -9.38 -1.89 -3.29
CA GLU A 132 -9.50 -2.88 -4.38
C GLU A 132 -8.12 -3.26 -4.92
N ILE A 133 -7.23 -2.28 -5.12
CA ILE A 133 -5.82 -2.51 -5.48
C ILE A 133 -5.13 -3.33 -4.40
N GLU A 134 -5.25 -2.97 -3.13
CA GLU A 134 -4.65 -3.70 -2.01
C GLU A 134 -5.10 -5.17 -1.94
N LYS A 135 -6.39 -5.42 -2.19
CA LYS A 135 -7.00 -6.76 -2.13
C LYS A 135 -6.74 -7.61 -3.38
N ARG A 136 -6.19 -7.03 -4.45
CA ARG A 136 -6.03 -7.72 -5.73
C ARG A 136 -4.97 -8.82 -5.65
N THR A 137 -5.38 -10.04 -5.94
CA THR A 137 -4.46 -11.17 -6.14
C THR A 137 -4.92 -11.96 -7.36
N LYS A 138 -3.97 -12.41 -8.18
CA LYS A 138 -4.29 -13.36 -9.24
C LYS A 138 -4.38 -14.75 -8.61
N LYS A 139 -5.51 -15.43 -8.80
CA LYS A 139 -5.71 -16.81 -8.38
C LYS A 139 -4.89 -17.77 -9.24
#